data_AF-A0AAD5GWN9-F1
#
_entry.id   AF-A0AAD5GWN9-F1
#
_cell.length_a   1.000
_cell.length_b   1.000
_cell.length_c   1.000
_cell.angle_alpha   90.00
_cell.angle_beta   90.00
_cell.angle_gamma   90.00
#
_symmetry.space_group_name_H-M   'P 1'
#
loop_
_entity.id
_entity.type
_entity.pdbx_description
1 polymer ?
#
loop_
_entity_poly.entity_id
_entity_poly.type
_entity_poly.pdbx_seq_one_letter_code
_entity_poly.pdbx_strand_id
1 'polypeptide(L)'
;MMTPFLLSKDNIELQFATNHLGHFLLTHLLLDNMKKTARKSKIEGRIVNVSSEAHRITYPEGIRFDNINDEKQYNKYQAYGQSKLANILHANELTKHLKEEGAEVTANSLHPGLISTNLFRHVFTPPSFAQGFVSKLSSLLMKNVQQGAATTCYVALHPQVK
;
A
#
# COMPACT_ATOMS: atom_id res chain seq x y z
N MET A 1 9.43 -5.51 2.82
CA MET A 1 8.61 -6.11 1.74
C MET A 1 9.35 -7.31 1.18
N MET A 2 8.63 -8.18 0.46
CA MET A 2 9.19 -9.37 -0.18
C MET A 2 9.97 -10.23 0.85
N THR A 3 9.34 -10.44 2.00
CA THR A 3 9.90 -11.22 3.11
C THR A 3 9.71 -12.72 2.85
N PRO A 4 10.48 -13.60 3.52
CA PRO A 4 10.13 -15.02 3.61
C PRO A 4 8.69 -15.22 4.10
N PHE A 5 8.13 -16.41 3.85
CA PHE A 5 6.81 -16.76 4.38
C PHE A 5 6.86 -16.73 5.91
N LEU A 6 5.94 -15.97 6.49
CA LEU A 6 5.75 -15.83 7.92
C LEU A 6 4.26 -15.58 8.17
N LEU A 7 3.77 -16.02 9.33
CA LEU A 7 2.43 -15.69 9.80
C LEU A 7 2.49 -14.55 10.81
N SER A 8 1.48 -13.68 10.78
CA SER A 8 1.21 -12.70 11.83
C SER A 8 0.75 -13.40 13.11
N LYS A 9 0.56 -12.61 14.18
CA LYS A 9 -0.02 -13.11 15.45
C LYS A 9 -1.45 -13.66 15.28
N ASP A 10 -2.15 -13.20 14.24
CA ASP A 10 -3.51 -13.63 13.90
C ASP A 10 -3.53 -14.80 12.91
N ASN A 11 -2.38 -15.45 12.67
CA ASN A 11 -2.21 -16.56 11.73
C ASN A 11 -2.56 -16.21 10.28
N ILE A 12 -2.18 -15.01 9.83
CA ILE A 12 -2.35 -14.57 8.43
C ILE A 12 -0.99 -14.25 7.83
N GLU A 13 -0.76 -14.58 6.56
CA GLU A 13 0.46 -14.25 5.82
C GLU A 13 0.88 -12.80 6.07
N LEU A 14 2.13 -12.63 6.49
CA LEU A 14 2.60 -11.43 7.15
C LEU A 14 2.49 -10.18 6.28
N GLN A 15 2.78 -10.27 4.98
CA GLN A 15 2.69 -9.12 4.08
C GLN A 15 1.24 -8.68 3.88
N PHE A 16 0.30 -9.61 3.69
CA PHE A 16 -1.12 -9.28 3.57
C PHE A 16 -1.69 -8.74 4.90
N ALA A 17 -1.36 -9.39 6.02
CA ALA A 17 -1.78 -8.97 7.35
C ALA A 17 -1.32 -7.54 7.66
N THR A 18 -0.03 -7.26 7.44
CA THR A 18 0.60 -5.97 7.79
C THR A 18 0.20 -4.87 6.82
N ASN A 19 0.32 -5.12 5.51
CA ASN A 19 0.17 -4.07 4.50
C ASN A 19 -1.28 -3.76 4.18
N HIS A 20 -2.20 -4.70 4.42
CA HIS A 20 -3.61 -4.57 4.07
C HIS A 20 -4.55 -4.73 5.25
N LEU A 21 -4.65 -5.91 5.87
CA LEU A 21 -5.71 -6.17 6.87
C LEU A 21 -5.64 -5.28 8.11
N GLY A 22 -4.43 -5.05 8.64
CA GLY A 22 -4.27 -4.13 9.77
C GLY A 22 -4.72 -2.70 9.44
N HIS A 23 -4.45 -2.24 8.22
CA HIS A 23 -4.88 -0.91 7.75
C HIS A 23 -6.38 -0.87 7.44
N PHE A 24 -6.93 -1.93 6.83
CA PHE A 24 -8.36 -2.08 6.60
C PHE A 24 -9.15 -1.95 7.92
N LEU A 25 -8.74 -2.72 8.94
CA LEU A 25 -9.38 -2.67 10.25
C LEU A 25 -9.20 -1.30 10.92
N LEU A 26 -7.99 -0.72 10.88
CA LEU A 26 -7.74 0.61 11.43
C LEU A 26 -8.63 1.67 10.79
N THR A 27 -8.74 1.65 9.45
CA THR A 27 -9.63 2.55 8.71
C THR A 27 -11.07 2.36 9.14
N HIS A 28 -11.55 1.12 9.23
CA HIS A 28 -12.92 0.82 9.67
C HIS A 28 -13.21 1.35 11.07
N LEU A 29 -12.31 1.12 12.03
CA LEU A 29 -12.45 1.58 13.42
C LEU A 29 -12.44 3.12 13.55
N LEU A 30 -11.72 3.82 12.68
CA LEU A 30 -11.65 5.28 12.70
C LEU A 30 -12.76 5.96 11.88
N LEU A 31 -13.47 5.22 11.02
CA LEU A 31 -14.30 5.78 9.97
C LEU A 31 -15.42 6.67 10.51
N ASP A 32 -16.14 6.22 11.54
CA ASP A 32 -17.23 6.99 12.15
C ASP A 32 -16.73 8.29 12.81
N ASN A 33 -15.56 8.24 13.45
CA ASN A 33 -14.95 9.41 14.05
C ASN A 33 -14.48 10.40 12.98
N MET A 34 -13.96 9.92 11.85
CA MET A 34 -13.62 10.76 10.70
C MET A 34 -14.87 11.44 10.13
N LYS A 35 -15.95 10.68 9.88
CA LYS A 35 -17.24 11.22 9.38
C LYS A 35 -17.81 12.29 10.31
N LYS A 36 -17.84 12.04 11.62
CA LYS A 36 -18.32 13.01 12.63
C LYS A 36 -17.44 14.26 12.66
N THR A 37 -16.13 14.09 12.62
CA THR A 37 -15.18 15.20 12.61
C THR A 37 -15.36 16.07 11.38
N ALA A 38 -15.44 15.46 10.19
CA ALA A 38 -15.61 16.19 8.93
C ALA A 38 -16.89 17.03 8.93
N ARG A 39 -18.02 16.46 9.35
CA ARG A 39 -19.30 17.18 9.47
C ARG A 39 -19.23 18.35 10.45
N LYS A 40 -18.56 18.16 11.60
CA LYS A 40 -18.46 19.19 12.65
C LYS A 40 -17.52 20.32 12.26
N SER A 41 -16.36 19.99 11.66
CA SER A 41 -15.36 20.98 11.26
C SER A 41 -15.71 21.65 9.92
N LYS A 42 -16.58 21.03 9.11
CA LYS A 42 -16.83 21.40 7.71
C LYS A 42 -15.55 21.33 6.86
N ILE A 43 -14.65 20.42 7.22
CA ILE A 43 -13.40 20.14 6.50
C ILE A 43 -13.45 18.68 6.07
N GLU A 44 -13.32 18.43 4.76
CA GLU A 44 -13.33 17.09 4.16
C GLU A 44 -12.25 16.19 4.77
N GLY A 45 -12.64 15.02 5.26
CA GLY A 45 -11.72 13.99 5.73
C GLY A 45 -11.06 13.24 4.58
N ARG A 46 -9.82 12.78 4.75
CA ARG A 46 -9.06 12.11 3.67
C ARG A 46 -8.41 10.84 4.17
N ILE A 47 -8.66 9.74 3.47
CA ILE A 47 -8.03 8.44 3.66
C ILE A 47 -7.13 8.18 2.46
N VAL A 48 -5.84 7.93 2.71
CA VAL A 48 -4.84 7.75 1.64
C VAL A 48 -4.11 6.42 1.84
N ASN A 49 -4.39 5.47 0.96
CA ASN A 49 -3.74 4.16 0.96
C ASN A 49 -2.49 4.17 0.07
N VAL A 50 -1.32 3.94 0.67
CA VAL A 50 -0.06 3.83 -0.10
C VAL A 50 0.05 2.44 -0.75
N SER A 51 -0.02 2.44 -2.08
CA SER A 51 0.18 1.29 -2.96
C SER A 51 1.58 1.33 -3.63
N SER A 52 1.78 0.50 -4.66
CA SER A 52 3.03 0.34 -5.39
C SER A 52 2.78 -0.17 -6.80
N GLU A 53 3.65 0.12 -7.77
CA GLU A 53 3.65 -0.58 -9.07
C GLU A 53 3.73 -2.11 -8.94
N ALA A 54 4.21 -2.63 -7.81
CA ALA A 54 4.17 -4.05 -7.49
C ALA A 54 2.74 -4.64 -7.51
N HIS A 55 1.67 -3.84 -7.44
CA HIS A 55 0.29 -4.33 -7.58
C HIS A 55 0.05 -5.07 -8.92
N ARG A 56 0.83 -4.75 -9.95
CA ARG A 56 0.78 -5.42 -11.26
C ARG A 56 1.41 -6.82 -11.24
N ILE A 57 2.26 -7.10 -10.25
CA ILE A 57 2.96 -8.36 -10.06
C ILE A 57 2.25 -9.09 -8.92
N THR A 58 1.05 -9.59 -9.19
CA THR A 58 0.25 -10.38 -8.25
C THR A 58 0.13 -11.83 -8.73
N TYR A 59 -0.61 -12.67 -8.00
CA TYR A 59 -0.95 -14.00 -8.46
C TYR A 59 -1.92 -13.91 -9.66
N PRO A 60 -1.93 -14.87 -10.59
CA PRO A 60 -2.86 -14.85 -11.73
C PRO A 60 -4.34 -14.71 -11.32
N GLU A 61 -4.71 -15.23 -10.15
CA GLU A 61 -6.04 -15.17 -9.56
C GLU A 61 -6.35 -13.83 -8.89
N GLY A 62 -5.38 -12.92 -8.79
CA GLY A 62 -5.48 -11.67 -8.03
C GLY A 62 -5.30 -11.90 -6.53
N ILE A 63 -6.34 -11.65 -5.74
CA ILE A 63 -6.30 -11.86 -4.28
C ILE A 63 -6.71 -13.29 -3.97
N ARG A 64 -5.78 -14.07 -3.41
CA ARG A 64 -5.98 -15.49 -3.09
C ARG A 64 -6.59 -15.66 -1.70
N PHE A 65 -7.85 -15.27 -1.51
CA PHE A 65 -8.51 -15.33 -0.18
C PHE A 65 -8.46 -16.73 0.44
N ASP A 66 -8.76 -17.78 -0.33
CA ASP A 66 -8.79 -19.17 0.16
C ASP A 66 -7.40 -19.77 0.41
N ASN A 67 -6.36 -19.18 -0.17
CA ASN A 67 -4.99 -19.68 -0.12
C ASN A 67 -4.00 -18.64 0.40
N ILE A 68 -4.47 -17.66 1.18
CA ILE A 68 -3.64 -16.54 1.60
C ILE A 68 -2.43 -16.99 2.43
N ASN A 69 -2.58 -18.12 3.14
CA ASN A 69 -1.58 -18.74 4.01
C ASN A 69 -0.87 -19.96 3.38
N ASP A 70 -1.01 -20.20 2.07
CA ASP A 70 -0.38 -21.34 1.42
C ASP A 70 1.14 -21.14 1.27
N GLU A 71 1.91 -21.70 2.20
CA GLU A 71 3.37 -21.64 2.22
C GLU A 71 4.00 -22.28 0.97
N LYS A 72 3.44 -23.38 0.46
CA LYS A 72 4.01 -24.11 -0.68
C LYS A 72 3.91 -23.31 -1.97
N GLN A 73 2.86 -22.49 -2.08
CA GLN A 73 2.63 -21.62 -3.23
C GLN A 73 3.03 -20.16 -2.97
N TYR A 74 3.74 -19.89 -1.87
CA TYR A 74 4.12 -18.54 -1.50
C TYR A 74 5.23 -18.00 -2.41
N ASN A 75 4.92 -16.92 -3.12
CA ASN A 75 5.90 -16.11 -3.82
C ASN A 75 6.00 -14.72 -3.18
N LYS A 76 7.16 -14.38 -2.63
CA LYS A 76 7.37 -13.13 -1.89
C LYS A 76 7.05 -11.85 -2.69
N TYR A 77 7.21 -11.87 -4.01
CA TYR A 77 6.90 -10.74 -4.89
C TYR A 77 5.40 -10.66 -5.13
N GLN A 78 4.77 -11.78 -5.48
CA GLN A 78 3.32 -11.83 -5.73
C GLN A 78 2.50 -11.58 -4.46
N ALA A 79 2.94 -12.08 -3.29
CA ALA A 79 2.32 -11.78 -2.01
C ALA A 79 2.41 -10.29 -1.65
N TYR A 80 3.55 -9.65 -1.91
CA TYR A 80 3.66 -8.21 -1.76
C TYR A 80 2.73 -7.47 -2.73
N GLY A 81 2.74 -7.87 -4.01
CA GLY A 81 1.89 -7.29 -5.04
C GLY A 81 0.40 -7.42 -4.74
N GLN A 82 -0.07 -8.59 -4.28
CA GLN A 82 -1.46 -8.80 -3.86
C GLN A 82 -1.84 -7.84 -2.73
N SER A 83 -0.95 -7.61 -1.75
CA SER A 83 -1.24 -6.68 -0.64
C SER A 83 -1.36 -5.22 -1.13
N LYS A 84 -0.62 -4.86 -2.18
CA LYS A 84 -0.68 -3.53 -2.79
C LYS A 84 -1.86 -3.37 -3.74
N LEU A 85 -2.27 -4.43 -4.43
CA LEU A 85 -3.53 -4.50 -5.15
C LEU A 85 -4.71 -4.34 -4.21
N ALA A 86 -4.71 -5.04 -3.07
CA ALA A 86 -5.77 -4.94 -2.07
C ALA A 86 -5.95 -3.51 -1.52
N ASN A 87 -4.86 -2.75 -1.37
CA ASN A 87 -4.94 -1.33 -0.97
C ASN A 87 -5.62 -0.43 -2.02
N ILE A 88 -5.46 -0.74 -3.31
CA ILE A 88 -6.15 -0.03 -4.40
C ILE A 88 -7.63 -0.39 -4.39
N LEU A 89 -7.95 -1.70 -4.36
CA LEU A 89 -9.33 -2.19 -4.33
C LEU A 89 -10.10 -1.66 -3.14
N HIS A 90 -9.48 -1.61 -1.96
CA HIS A 90 -10.08 -1.05 -0.76
C HIS A 90 -10.37 0.45 -0.89
N ALA A 91 -9.45 1.25 -1.43
CA ALA A 91 -9.71 2.67 -1.65
C ALA A 91 -10.87 2.91 -2.63
N ASN A 92 -10.92 2.11 -3.71
CA ASN A 92 -11.99 2.18 -4.71
C ASN A 92 -13.36 1.85 -4.08
N GLU A 93 -13.44 0.76 -3.33
CA GLU A 93 -14.70 0.33 -2.72
C GLU A 93 -15.14 1.26 -1.59
N LEU A 94 -14.21 1.69 -0.74
CA LEU A 94 -14.50 2.66 0.31
C LEU A 94 -15.00 3.99 -0.26
N THR A 95 -14.45 4.44 -1.39
CA THR A 95 -14.96 5.64 -2.08
C THR A 95 -16.40 5.48 -2.55
N LYS A 96 -16.81 4.30 -3.04
CA LYS A 96 -18.21 4.06 -3.42
C LYS A 96 -19.13 4.15 -2.20
N HIS A 97 -18.81 3.44 -1.13
CA HIS A 97 -19.59 3.45 0.11
C HIS A 97 -19.71 4.87 0.69
N LEU A 98 -18.61 5.62 0.75
CA LEU A 98 -18.63 6.99 1.28
C LEU A 98 -19.49 7.94 0.44
N LYS A 99 -19.52 7.75 -0.88
CA LYS A 99 -20.40 8.52 -1.77
C LYS A 99 -21.86 8.16 -1.57
N GLU A 100 -22.19 6.88 -1.47
CA GLU A 100 -23.57 6.40 -1.22
C GLU A 100 -24.11 6.92 0.11
N GLU A 101 -23.26 7.00 1.14
CA GLU A 101 -23.61 7.56 2.44
C GLU A 101 -23.65 9.11 2.49
N GLY A 102 -23.21 9.79 1.42
CA GLY A 102 -23.05 11.25 1.42
C GLY A 102 -22.04 11.74 2.47
N ALA A 103 -21.01 10.94 2.76
CA ALA A 103 -19.98 11.30 3.72
C ALA A 103 -19.01 12.36 3.15
N GLU A 104 -18.65 13.36 3.95
CA GLU A 104 -17.61 14.36 3.62
C GLU A 104 -16.21 13.79 3.87
N VAL A 105 -15.97 12.56 3.42
CA VAL A 105 -14.70 11.86 3.53
C VAL A 105 -14.40 11.21 2.18
N THR A 106 -13.15 11.31 1.72
CA THR A 106 -12.70 10.66 0.48
C THR A 106 -11.62 9.61 0.74
N ALA A 107 -11.53 8.62 -0.15
CA ALA A 107 -10.55 7.54 -0.06
C ALA A 107 -9.79 7.36 -1.38
N ASN A 108 -8.49 7.64 -1.36
CA ASN A 108 -7.63 7.53 -2.54
C ASN A 108 -6.50 6.52 -2.30
N SER A 109 -5.97 5.97 -3.39
CA SER A 109 -4.72 5.22 -3.36
C SER A 109 -3.69 5.83 -4.29
N LEU A 110 -2.41 5.68 -3.97
CA LEU A 110 -1.31 6.23 -4.75
C LEU A 110 -0.08 5.32 -4.76
N HIS A 111 0.78 5.49 -5.75
CA HIS A 111 2.15 5.00 -5.73
C HIS A 111 3.11 6.19 -5.55
N PRO A 112 4.02 6.18 -4.56
CA PRO A 112 4.86 7.34 -4.29
C PRO A 112 6.12 7.42 -5.19
N GLY A 113 6.28 6.47 -6.13
CA GLY A 113 7.47 6.29 -6.96
C GLY A 113 8.43 5.23 -6.41
N LEU A 114 9.52 4.99 -7.16
CA LEU A 114 10.66 4.21 -6.68
C LEU A 114 11.46 5.07 -5.70
N ILE A 115 11.46 4.71 -4.42
CA ILE A 115 12.12 5.50 -3.35
C ILE A 115 13.25 4.67 -2.75
N SER A 116 14.43 5.29 -2.61
CA SER A 116 15.55 4.70 -1.88
C SER A 116 15.22 4.55 -0.40
N THR A 117 14.74 3.38 0.00
CA THR A 117 14.41 3.06 1.38
C THR A 117 14.93 1.67 1.74
N ASN A 118 15.04 1.38 3.04
CA ASN A 118 15.43 0.07 3.55
C ASN A 118 14.42 -1.06 3.22
N LEU A 119 13.37 -0.79 2.43
CA LEU A 119 12.38 -1.76 1.97
C LEU A 119 12.99 -2.81 1.04
N PHE A 120 14.04 -2.45 0.28
CA PHE A 120 14.69 -3.33 -0.69
C PHE A 120 15.71 -4.30 -0.08
N ARG A 121 15.86 -4.37 1.25
CA ARG A 121 16.89 -5.21 1.90
C ARG A 121 16.82 -6.71 1.58
N HIS A 122 15.67 -7.20 1.10
CA HIS A 122 15.45 -8.60 0.68
C HIS A 122 15.29 -8.76 -0.84
N VAL A 123 15.51 -7.66 -1.58
CA VAL A 123 15.37 -7.57 -3.03
C VAL A 123 16.77 -7.60 -3.62
N PHE A 124 17.24 -8.80 -3.90
CA PHE A 124 18.44 -9.08 -4.70
C PHE A 124 19.78 -8.76 -4.01
N THR A 125 20.59 -9.79 -3.79
CA THR A 125 22.03 -9.64 -3.57
C THR A 125 22.69 -9.81 -4.94
N PRO A 126 23.06 -8.72 -5.65
CA PRO A 126 23.73 -8.87 -6.93
C PRO A 126 25.10 -9.55 -6.75
N PRO A 127 25.58 -10.30 -7.75
CA PRO A 127 26.96 -10.76 -7.78
C PRO A 127 27.92 -9.58 -7.60
N SER A 128 29.01 -9.77 -6.86
CA SER A 128 29.95 -8.72 -6.44
C SER A 128 30.49 -7.85 -7.59
N PHE A 129 30.59 -8.39 -8.81
CA PHE A 129 31.05 -7.66 -10.00
C PHE A 129 30.02 -6.67 -10.58
N ALA A 130 28.72 -6.83 -10.30
CA ALA A 130 27.65 -5.97 -10.83
C ALA A 130 27.16 -4.93 -9.81
N GLN A 131 27.60 -5.03 -8.55
CA GLN A 131 27.08 -4.25 -7.43
C GLN A 131 27.29 -2.73 -7.59
N GLY A 132 28.43 -2.32 -8.16
CA GLY A 132 28.76 -0.90 -8.39
C GLY A 132 28.00 -0.24 -9.55
N PHE A 133 27.59 -1.02 -10.56
CA PHE A 133 26.90 -0.50 -11.74
C PHE A 133 25.38 -0.39 -11.49
N VAL A 134 24.81 -1.40 -10.83
CA VAL A 134 23.40 -1.42 -10.43
C VAL A 134 23.10 -0.31 -9.40
N SER A 135 24.01 -0.07 -8.45
CA SER A 135 23.81 0.99 -7.45
C SER A 135 23.74 2.39 -8.06
N LYS A 136 24.61 2.69 -9.04
CA LYS A 136 24.68 4.00 -9.71
C LYS A 136 23.50 4.26 -10.66
N LEU A 137 22.98 3.23 -11.33
CA LEU A 137 21.78 3.36 -12.16
C LEU A 137 20.51 3.46 -11.30
N SER A 138 20.47 2.73 -10.18
CA SER A 138 19.35 2.80 -9.23
C SER A 138 19.26 4.16 -8.55
N SER A 139 20.39 4.82 -8.23
CA SER A 139 20.37 6.15 -7.60
C SER A 139 19.88 7.25 -8.54
N LEU A 140 19.99 7.07 -9.86
CA LEU A 140 19.50 8.03 -10.85
C LEU A 140 17.97 7.98 -11.04
N LEU A 141 17.37 6.80 -10.79
CA LEU A 141 15.93 6.56 -10.96
C LEU A 141 15.16 6.63 -9.64
N MET A 142 15.86 6.52 -8.50
CA MET A 142 15.23 6.54 -7.19
C MET A 142 15.04 7.96 -6.66
N LYS A 143 13.80 8.25 -6.29
CA LYS A 143 13.44 9.43 -5.52
C LYS A 143 14.04 9.36 -4.11
N ASN A 144 14.39 10.52 -3.57
CA ASN A 144 14.65 10.64 -2.14
C ASN A 144 13.34 10.57 -1.32
N VAL A 145 13.46 10.46 0.00
CA VAL A 145 12.31 10.30 0.90
C VAL A 145 11.33 11.48 0.77
N GLN A 146 11.84 12.71 0.65
CA GLN A 146 11.03 13.92 0.53
C GLN A 146 10.20 13.92 -0.76
N GLN A 147 10.82 13.57 -1.89
CA GLN A 147 10.15 13.44 -3.18
C GLN A 147 9.12 12.31 -3.20
N GLY A 148 9.38 11.22 -2.48
CA GLY A 148 8.41 10.15 -2.27
C GLY A 148 7.22 10.57 -1.43
N ALA A 149 7.47 11.27 -0.32
CA ALA A 149 6.43 11.78 0.57
C ALA A 149 5.58 12.87 -0.10
N ALA A 150 6.15 13.64 -1.03
CA ALA A 150 5.45 14.71 -1.74
C ALA A 150 4.17 14.21 -2.44
N THR A 151 4.18 13.00 -3.03
CA THR A 151 2.98 12.44 -3.65
C THR A 151 1.90 12.13 -2.60
N THR A 152 2.27 11.60 -1.44
CA THR A 152 1.34 11.38 -0.33
C THR A 152 0.77 12.69 0.20
N CYS A 153 1.62 13.70 0.42
CA CYS A 153 1.19 15.02 0.86
C CYS A 153 0.26 15.68 -0.16
N TYR A 154 0.55 15.53 -1.46
CA TYR A 154 -0.29 16.07 -2.53
C TYR A 154 -1.70 15.47 -2.46
N VAL A 155 -1.84 14.15 -2.40
CA VAL A 155 -3.16 13.49 -2.30
C VAL A 155 -3.86 13.84 -0.98
N ALA A 156 -3.11 13.97 0.11
CA ALA A 156 -3.65 14.25 1.44
C ALA A 156 -4.09 15.71 1.62
N LEU A 157 -3.54 16.68 0.88
CA LEU A 157 -3.70 18.11 1.18
C LEU A 157 -4.16 18.96 -0.01
N HIS A 158 -3.99 18.50 -1.25
CA HIS A 158 -4.26 19.33 -2.41
C HIS A 158 -5.77 19.44 -2.70
N PRO A 159 -6.34 20.65 -2.83
CA PRO A 159 -7.78 20.85 -2.91
C PRO A 159 -8.43 20.29 -4.19
N GLN A 160 -7.63 20.05 -5.24
CA GLN A 160 -8.13 19.49 -6.50
C GLN A 160 -8.26 17.97 -6.49
N VAL A 161 -7.62 17.29 -5.54
CA VAL A 161 -7.76 15.84 -5.38
C VAL A 161 -8.94 15.62 -4.45
N LYS A 162 -10.00 14.98 -4.92
CA LYS A 162 -11.12 14.53 -4.07
C LYS A 162 -11.08 13.03 -4.01
#